data_AF-A0A6A7LJW9-F1
#
_entry.id   AF-A0A6A7LJW9-F1
#
_cell.length_a   1.000
_cell.length_b   1.000
_cell.length_c   1.000
_cell.angle_alpha   90.00
_cell.angle_beta   90.00
_cell.angle_gamma   90.00
#
_symmetry.space_group_name_H-M   'P 1'
#
loop_
_entity.id
_entity.type
_entity.pdbx_description
1 polymer ?
#
loop_
_entity_poly.entity_id
_entity_poly.type
_entity_poly.pdbx_seq_one_letter_code
_entity_poly.pdbx_strand_id
1 'polypeptide(L)'
;MDLGTTKNIQSVAIAWYLGDSFDYYYSISLSNDGIIFTEVKRGCSGGNSRSFQQYILKAGYRARYIKITVNGNNMNDMAGITQVEVLGSNLDS
;
A
#
# COMPACT_ATOMS: atom_id res chain seq x y z
N MET A 1 -6.72 0.70 6.51
CA MET A 1 -6.24 -0.27 7.51
C MET A 1 -5.81 0.48 8.76
N ASP A 2 -6.24 0.04 9.94
CA ASP A 2 -5.78 0.52 11.25
C ASP A 2 -4.84 -0.53 11.86
N LEU A 3 -3.64 -0.11 12.26
CA LEU A 3 -2.62 -0.95 12.90
C LEU A 3 -2.77 -1.01 14.43
N GLY A 4 -3.79 -0.36 14.99
CA GLY A 4 -4.09 -0.29 16.43
C GLY A 4 -3.28 0.77 17.18
N THR A 5 -1.98 0.88 16.89
CA THR A 5 -1.10 1.93 17.41
C THR A 5 -0.22 2.49 16.30
N THR A 6 0.46 3.61 16.54
CA THR A 6 1.51 4.08 15.64
C THR A 6 2.64 3.06 15.58
N LYS A 7 3.02 2.62 14.38
CA LYS A 7 4.12 1.67 14.11
C LYS A 7 5.09 2.27 13.10
N ASN A 8 6.34 1.81 13.11
CA ASN A 8 7.27 2.03 11.98
C ASN A 8 6.80 1.23 10.78
N ILE A 9 6.79 1.82 9.59
CA ILE A 9 6.36 1.17 8.34
C ILE A 9 7.51 1.25 7.34
N GLN A 10 8.04 0.08 6.95
CA GLN A 10 9.12 -0.03 5.97
C GLN A 10 8.58 -0.29 4.57
N SER A 11 7.58 -1.16 4.45
CA SER A 11 6.98 -1.47 3.16
C SER A 11 5.54 -1.95 3.29
N VAL A 12 4.79 -1.81 2.21
CA VAL A 12 3.47 -2.43 2.04
C VAL A 12 3.59 -3.42 0.89
N ALA A 13 3.21 -4.66 1.11
CA ALA A 13 3.13 -5.68 0.07
C ALA A 13 1.66 -5.86 -0.35
N ILE A 14 1.41 -5.86 -1.66
CA ILE A 14 0.05 -5.96 -2.21
C ILE A 14 0.02 -7.09 -3.24
N ALA A 15 -0.96 -7.98 -3.10
CA ALA A 15 -1.34 -8.94 -4.13
C ALA A 15 -2.58 -8.40 -4.85
N TRP A 16 -2.46 -8.16 -6.16
CA TRP A 16 -3.51 -7.55 -6.98
C TRP A 16 -4.43 -8.62 -7.58
N TYR A 17 -5.72 -8.33 -7.62
CA TYR A 17 -6.69 -9.21 -8.27
C TYR A 17 -6.44 -9.24 -9.79
N LEU A 18 -6.16 -10.41 -10.35
CA LEU A 18 -5.70 -10.56 -11.75
C LEU A 18 -4.47 -9.67 -12.05
N GLY A 19 -3.53 -9.57 -11.11
CA GLY A 19 -2.33 -8.72 -11.23
C GLY A 19 -1.31 -9.16 -12.30
N ASP A 20 -1.55 -10.26 -13.01
CA ASP A 20 -0.84 -10.70 -14.22
C ASP A 20 -1.57 -10.32 -15.52
N SER A 21 -2.72 -9.65 -15.41
CA SER A 21 -3.58 -9.25 -16.52
C SER A 21 -3.88 -7.75 -16.49
N PHE A 22 -3.92 -7.14 -15.31
CA PHE A 22 -4.21 -5.72 -15.11
C PHE A 22 -3.08 -4.97 -14.42
N ASP A 23 -2.84 -3.76 -14.93
CA ASP A 23 -1.95 -2.75 -14.36
C ASP A 23 -2.76 -1.80 -13.49
N TYR A 24 -2.78 -1.97 -12.17
CA TYR A 24 -3.47 -1.07 -11.26
C TYR A 24 -2.64 0.16 -10.94
N TYR A 25 -3.26 1.33 -11.03
CA TYR A 25 -2.67 2.59 -10.59
C TYR A 25 -3.03 2.84 -9.13
N TYR A 26 -2.03 3.07 -8.28
CA TYR A 26 -2.27 3.17 -6.84
C TYR A 26 -1.51 4.31 -6.18
N SER A 27 -2.00 4.74 -5.03
CA SER A 27 -1.26 5.50 -4.05
C SER A 27 -1.38 4.90 -2.66
N ILE A 28 -0.33 5.09 -1.85
CA ILE A 28 -0.24 4.69 -0.46
C ILE A 28 -0.10 5.96 0.37
N SER A 29 -1.03 6.16 1.30
CA SER A 29 -1.04 7.30 2.21
C SER A 29 -1.07 6.84 3.66
N LEU A 30 -0.41 7.60 4.53
CA LEU A 30 -0.27 7.30 5.95
C LEU A 30 -0.96 8.36 6.81
N SER A 31 -1.42 7.98 8.00
CA SER A 31 -2.01 8.89 8.98
C SER A 31 -1.81 8.41 10.43
N ASN A 32 -1.72 9.35 11.37
CA ASN A 32 -1.75 9.05 12.81
C ASN A 32 -3.15 9.29 13.43
N ASP A 33 -3.97 10.16 12.84
CA ASP A 33 -5.28 10.54 13.36
C ASP A 33 -6.47 9.84 12.65
N GLY A 34 -6.21 9.23 11.49
CA GLY A 34 -7.24 8.59 10.67
C GLY A 34 -8.09 9.58 9.86
N ILE A 35 -7.76 10.86 9.89
CA ILE A 35 -8.49 11.95 9.22
C ILE A 35 -7.62 12.54 8.10
N ILE A 36 -6.42 12.99 8.45
CA ILE A 36 -5.49 13.62 7.51
C ILE A 36 -4.52 12.55 7.02
N PHE A 37 -4.54 12.29 5.71
CA PHE A 37 -3.68 11.29 5.07
C PHE A 37 -2.66 11.97 4.16
N THR A 38 -1.39 11.66 4.36
CA THR A 38 -0.30 12.14 3.51
C THR A 38 0.13 11.03 2.57
N GLU A 39 0.11 11.30 1.26
CA GLU A 39 0.62 10.37 0.25
C GLU A 39 2.14 10.22 0.40
N VAL A 40 2.60 8.97 0.52
CA VAL A 40 4.03 8.63 0.68
C VAL A 40 4.57 7.82 -0.49
N LYS A 41 3.69 7.22 -1.28
CA LYS A 41 4.05 6.49 -2.49
C LYS A 41 2.91 6.50 -3.50
N ARG A 42 3.27 6.47 -4.78
CA ARG A 42 2.37 6.31 -5.92
C ARG A 42 3.05 5.41 -6.95
N GLY A 43 2.29 4.59 -7.66
CA GLY A 43 2.86 3.69 -8.66
C GLY A 43 1.84 2.92 -9.48
N CYS A 44 2.36 1.96 -10.25
CA CYS A 44 1.63 1.00 -11.05
C CYS A 44 2.03 -0.43 -10.65
N SER A 45 1.12 -1.41 -10.68
CA SER A 45 1.41 -2.82 -10.37
C SER A 45 2.17 -3.55 -11.49
N GLY A 46 2.13 -3.05 -12.73
CA GLY A 46 2.90 -3.57 -13.85
C GLY A 46 2.50 -4.97 -14.36
N GLY A 47 1.37 -5.53 -13.92
CA GLY A 47 0.63 -6.52 -14.71
C GLY A 47 1.32 -7.84 -14.95
N ASN A 48 2.30 -8.21 -14.10
CA ASN A 48 3.16 -9.36 -14.32
C ASN A 48 3.02 -10.46 -13.26
N SER A 49 2.23 -10.24 -12.19
CA SER A 49 2.20 -11.16 -11.06
C SER A 49 0.94 -11.03 -10.21
N ARG A 50 0.39 -12.19 -9.81
CA ARG A 50 -0.66 -12.31 -8.78
C ARG A 50 -0.10 -12.47 -7.37
N SER A 51 1.20 -12.72 -7.24
CA SER A 51 1.89 -12.80 -5.95
C SER A 51 2.06 -11.41 -5.35
N PHE A 52 2.50 -11.35 -4.09
CA PHE A 52 2.83 -10.09 -3.45
C PHE A 52 3.89 -9.31 -4.22
N GLN A 53 3.57 -8.04 -4.47
CA GLN A 53 4.53 -7.04 -4.90
C GLN A 53 4.85 -6.12 -3.72
N GLN A 54 6.12 -6.01 -3.38
CA GLN A 54 6.57 -5.25 -2.22
C GLN A 54 6.91 -3.80 -2.61
N TYR A 55 6.25 -2.85 -1.95
CA TYR A 55 6.45 -1.41 -2.16
C TYR A 55 7.17 -0.79 -0.97
N ILE A 56 8.49 -0.62 -1.12
CA ILE A 56 9.35 -0.01 -0.12
C ILE A 56 9.04 1.49 0.01
N LEU A 57 8.87 1.95 1.25
CA LEU A 57 8.67 3.34 1.62
C LEU A 57 10.00 3.96 2.09
N LYS A 58 10.06 5.29 2.19
CA LYS A 58 11.24 5.97 2.76
C LYS A 58 11.37 5.60 4.24
N ALA A 59 12.61 5.59 4.74
CA ALA A 59 12.88 5.35 6.15
C ALA A 59 12.23 6.43 7.03
N GLY A 60 11.82 6.03 8.25
CA GLY A 60 11.31 6.94 9.27
C GLY A 60 9.80 7.18 9.26
N TYR A 61 9.05 6.58 8.32
CA TYR A 61 7.60 6.69 8.36
C TYR A 61 7.01 5.94 9.56
N ARG A 62 6.28 6.68 10.41
CA ARG A 62 5.52 6.16 11.53
C ARG A 62 4.05 6.54 11.39
N ALA A 63 3.16 5.56 11.40
CA ALA A 63 1.72 5.79 11.27
C ALA A 63 0.90 4.72 11.99
N ARG A 64 -0.34 5.07 12.35
CA ARG A 64 -1.35 4.10 12.83
C ARG A 64 -2.23 3.62 11.70
N TYR A 65 -2.53 4.48 10.74
CA TYR A 65 -3.43 4.18 9.63
C TYR A 65 -2.69 4.18 8.29
N ILE A 66 -3.06 3.22 7.45
CA ILE A 66 -2.63 3.12 6.07
C ILE A 66 -3.87 3.14 5.17
N LYS A 67 -3.81 3.96 4.11
CA LYS A 67 -4.82 4.01 3.06
C LYS A 67 -4.15 3.68 1.74
N ILE A 68 -4.69 2.68 1.04
CA ILE A 68 -4.32 2.37 -0.34
C ILE A 68 -5.49 2.85 -1.20
N THR A 69 -5.21 3.80 -2.10
CA THR A 69 -6.18 4.28 -3.09
C THR A 69 -5.83 3.66 -4.43
N VAL A 70 -6.81 3.07 -5.11
CA VAL A 70 -6.65 2.47 -6.44
C VAL A 70 -7.46 3.29 -7.42
N ASN A 71 -6.79 3.82 -8.44
CA ASN A 71 -7.37 4.71 -9.46
C ASN A 71 -7.52 3.94 -10.77
N GLY A 72 -8.31 2.85 -10.73
CA GLY A 72 -8.51 1.97 -11.87
C GLY A 72 -7.28 1.16 -12.25
N ASN A 73 -7.32 0.65 -13.48
CA ASN A 73 -6.28 -0.09 -14.14
C ASN A 73 -6.14 0.33 -15.62
N ASN A 74 -5.23 -0.29 -16.36
CA ASN A 74 -5.02 -0.03 -17.79
C ASN A 74 -6.23 -0.32 -18.71
N MET A 75 -7.28 -0.97 -18.22
CA MET A 75 -8.48 -1.33 -19.00
C MET A 75 -9.73 -0.55 -18.58
N ASN A 76 -9.92 -0.25 -17.29
CA ASN A 76 -11.11 0.42 -16.76
C ASN A 76 -10.90 0.95 -15.32
N ASP A 77 -11.95 1.51 -14.71
CA ASP A 77 -11.90 2.12 -13.38
C ASP A 77 -12.00 1.11 -12.21
N MET A 78 -11.92 -0.19 -12.47
CA MET A 78 -12.01 -1.21 -11.42
C MET A 78 -10.79 -1.16 -10.51
N ALA A 79 -11.05 -1.21 -9.20
CA ALA A 79 -10.07 -1.44 -8.16
C ALA A 79 -10.10 -2.91 -7.69
N GLY A 80 -8.94 -3.55 -7.55
CA GLY A 80 -8.86 -4.96 -7.19
C GLY A 80 -7.63 -5.34 -6.38
N ILE A 81 -7.80 -5.57 -5.08
CA ILE A 81 -6.76 -6.05 -4.17
C ILE A 81 -7.24 -7.37 -3.55
N THR A 82 -6.39 -8.40 -3.59
CA THR A 82 -6.67 -9.70 -2.96
C THR A 82 -6.15 -9.73 -1.53
N GLN A 83 -4.92 -9.24 -1.30
CA GLN A 83 -4.29 -9.26 0.01
C GLN A 83 -3.33 -8.09 0.19
N VAL A 84 -3.21 -7.62 1.44
CA VAL A 84 -2.28 -6.58 1.85
C VAL A 84 -1.51 -7.05 3.07
N GLU A 85 -0.20 -6.86 3.05
CA GLU A 85 0.67 -7.04 4.21
C GLU A 85 1.46 -5.76 4.48
N VAL A 86 1.68 -5.48 5.75
CA VAL A 86 2.42 -4.30 6.21
C VAL A 86 3.64 -4.79 6.96
N LEU A 87 4.82 -4.47 6.45
CA LEU A 87 6.08 -4.80 7.09
C LEU A 87 6.63 -3.56 7.79
N GLY A 88 6.73 -3.65 9.10
CA GLY A 88 7.38 -2.66 9.96
C GLY A 88 8.66 -3.22 10.57
N SER A 89 9.51 -2.35 11.09
CA SER A 89 10.61 -2.76 11.96
C SER A 89 10.27 -2.54 13.42
N ASN A 90 10.68 -3.48 14.27
CA ASN A 90 10.72 -3.29 15.72
C ASN A 90 11.94 -2.45 16.09
N LEU A 91 11.96 -1.19 15.66
CA LEU A 91 12.92 -0.20 16.18
C LEU A 91 12.21 0.65 17.23
N ASP A 92 11.72 -0.01 18.27
CA ASP A 92 11.40 0.62 19.53
C ASP A 92 12.39 0.00 20.54
N SER A 93 13.54 0.67 20.70
CA SER A 93 14.47 0.47 21.83
C SER A 93 14.06 1.37 22.99
#